data_AF-A0A7V9ASE3-F1
#
_entry.id   AF-A0A7V9ASE3-F1
#
_cell.length_a   1.000
_cell.length_b   1.000
_cell.length_c   1.000
_cell.angle_alpha   90.00
_cell.angle_beta   90.00
_cell.angle_gamma   90.00
#
_symmetry.space_group_name_H-M   'P 1'
#
loop_
_entity.id
_entity.type
_entity.pdbx_description
1 polymer ?
#
loop_
_entity_poly.entity_id
_entity_poly.type
_entity_poly.pdbx_seq_one_letter_code
_entity_poly.pdbx_strand_id
1 'polypeptide(L)'
;AGAVLPLLPPSVDTLSGYAERREDLVSLADRRNRLLLLAFPRGRSVADFNRRGEVVSRERARSWKLRVDAPRRLRYRLQASLGSLRHPFHPCQVRVDGRRLGDDRWNYRRASGVLRVAFAGRSVRLVARGRCGG
;
A
#
# COMPACT_ATOMS: atom_id res chain seq x y z
N ALA A 1 6.45 18.47 3.19
CA ALA A 1 6.13 17.20 3.87
C ALA A 1 5.59 16.20 2.83
N GLY A 2 5.72 14.88 3.04
CA GLY A 2 5.07 13.86 2.18
C GLY A 2 3.72 13.42 2.74
N ALA A 3 2.93 12.68 1.96
CA ALA A 3 1.58 12.26 2.35
C ALA A 3 1.35 10.75 2.13
N VAL A 4 0.50 10.16 2.95
CA VAL A 4 -0.11 8.85 2.68
C VAL A 4 -1.61 8.99 2.85
N LEU A 5 -2.35 8.63 1.81
CA LEU A 5 -3.80 8.73 1.76
C LEU A 5 -4.38 7.31 1.77
N PRO A 6 -4.96 6.87 2.89
CA PRO A 6 -5.72 5.64 2.94
C PRO A 6 -7.09 5.86 2.29
N LEU A 7 -7.33 5.17 1.18
CA LEU A 7 -8.62 5.18 0.51
C LEU A 7 -9.36 3.89 0.82
N LEU A 8 -10.56 4.04 1.37
CA LEU A 8 -11.55 2.98 1.29
C LEU A 8 -11.91 2.78 -0.18
N PRO A 9 -12.15 1.53 -0.63
CA PRO A 9 -12.65 1.30 -1.97
C PRO A 9 -13.91 2.15 -2.19
N PRO A 10 -14.07 2.79 -3.37
CA PRO A 10 -15.19 3.70 -3.61
C PRO A 10 -16.51 2.98 -3.38
N SER A 11 -17.33 3.51 -2.47
CA SER A 11 -18.74 3.18 -2.31
C SER A 11 -19.51 3.88 -3.42
N VAL A 12 -20.09 3.12 -4.35
CA VAL A 12 -21.18 3.65 -5.16
C VAL A 12 -22.44 3.46 -4.30
N ASP A 13 -22.99 4.56 -3.84
CA ASP A 13 -24.23 4.63 -3.06
C ASP A 13 -25.46 4.54 -3.97
N THR A 14 -25.45 3.64 -4.96
CA THR A 14 -26.60 3.41 -5.83
C THR A 14 -26.80 1.93 -6.13
N LEU A 15 -28.06 1.53 -5.98
CA LEU A 15 -28.73 0.29 -6.41
C LEU A 15 -28.70 -0.92 -5.45
N SER A 16 -29.63 -0.87 -4.49
CA SER A 16 -30.69 -1.87 -4.28
C SER A 16 -30.38 -3.35 -4.53
N GLY A 17 -30.36 -4.12 -3.43
CA GLY A 17 -31.26 -5.28 -3.18
C GLY A 17 -31.43 -6.42 -4.20
N TYR A 18 -30.72 -6.48 -5.33
CA TYR A 18 -31.02 -7.44 -6.40
C TYR A 18 -29.88 -8.42 -6.74
N ALA A 19 -28.79 -8.41 -5.99
CA ALA A 19 -27.59 -9.19 -6.30
C ALA A 19 -27.40 -10.45 -5.42
N GLU A 20 -28.48 -11.15 -5.04
CA GLU A 20 -28.38 -12.32 -4.14
C GLU A 20 -28.26 -13.68 -4.83
N ARG A 21 -28.23 -13.79 -6.18
CA ARG A 21 -28.14 -15.11 -6.85
C ARG A 21 -27.28 -15.10 -8.12
N ARG A 22 -25.95 -15.11 -7.99
CA ARG A 22 -24.97 -15.61 -8.98
C ARG A 22 -23.68 -16.03 -8.26
N GLU A 23 -23.09 -17.15 -8.65
CA GLU A 23 -21.89 -17.75 -8.03
C GLU A 23 -20.58 -16.95 -8.28
N ASP A 24 -20.68 -15.76 -8.89
CA ASP A 24 -19.56 -14.87 -9.24
C ASP A 24 -19.56 -13.53 -8.46
N LEU A 25 -20.29 -13.46 -7.34
CA LEU A 25 -20.44 -12.24 -6.56
C LEU A 25 -19.35 -12.08 -5.49
N VAL A 26 -18.40 -11.17 -5.73
CA VAL A 26 -17.46 -10.67 -4.71
C VAL A 26 -18.26 -9.98 -3.59
N SER A 27 -18.49 -10.73 -2.51
CA SER A 27 -19.22 -10.31 -1.32
C SER A 27 -18.72 -8.97 -0.74
N LEU A 28 -19.62 -8.18 -0.17
CA LEU A 28 -19.29 -6.96 0.60
C LEU A 28 -18.29 -7.25 1.73
N ALA A 29 -18.28 -8.45 2.30
CA ALA A 29 -17.30 -8.90 3.30
C ALA A 29 -15.88 -8.98 2.71
N ASP A 30 -15.76 -9.39 1.44
CA ASP A 30 -14.51 -9.49 0.69
C ASP A 30 -13.93 -8.10 0.35
N ARG A 31 -14.79 -7.08 0.24
CA ARG A 31 -14.43 -5.67 0.01
C ARG A 31 -14.03 -4.95 1.29
N ARG A 32 -14.69 -5.25 2.43
CA ARG A 32 -14.36 -4.69 3.75
C ARG A 32 -12.91 -4.96 4.15
N ASN A 33 -12.29 -6.04 3.65
CA ASN A 33 -10.91 -6.42 4.00
C ASN A 33 -9.85 -5.86 3.04
N ARG A 34 -10.21 -4.96 2.11
CA ARG A 34 -9.28 -4.39 1.13
C ARG A 34 -9.07 -2.91 1.39
N LEU A 35 -7.83 -2.45 1.34
CA LEU A 35 -7.47 -1.03 1.48
C LEU A 35 -6.53 -0.59 0.36
N LEU A 36 -6.86 0.52 -0.30
CA LEU A 36 -5.97 1.17 -1.26
C LEU A 36 -5.15 2.23 -0.52
N LEU A 37 -3.83 2.16 -0.65
CA LEU A 37 -2.91 3.14 -0.09
C LEU A 37 -2.27 3.93 -1.24
N LEU A 38 -2.47 5.24 -1.26
CA LEU A 38 -1.71 6.14 -2.14
C LEU A 38 -0.63 6.82 -1.30
N ALA A 39 0.63 6.68 -1.69
CA ALA A 39 1.76 7.23 -0.96
C ALA A 39 2.58 8.19 -1.84
N PHE A 40 2.88 9.35 -1.29
CA PHE A 40 3.78 10.36 -1.83
C PHE A 40 4.90 10.57 -0.80
N PRO A 41 5.80 9.59 -0.65
CA PRO A 41 6.79 9.61 0.41
C PRO A 41 7.77 10.77 0.22
N ARG A 42 7.96 11.54 1.31
CA ARG A 42 8.99 12.59 1.42
C ARG A 42 9.25 12.86 2.90
N GLY A 43 10.46 12.60 3.38
CA GLY A 43 10.78 12.66 4.80
C GLY A 43 9.98 11.63 5.63
N ARG A 44 9.45 12.06 6.79
CA ARG A 44 8.58 11.24 7.65
C ARG A 44 7.16 11.79 7.61
N SER A 45 6.17 10.90 7.53
CA SER A 45 4.75 11.23 7.70
C SER A 45 4.02 10.14 8.47
N VAL A 46 2.90 10.50 9.09
CA VAL A 46 1.99 9.62 9.83
C VAL A 46 0.57 9.93 9.36
N ALA A 47 -0.28 8.91 9.22
CA ALA A 47 -1.68 9.05 8.86
C ALA A 47 -2.53 7.96 9.54
N ASP A 48 -3.69 8.34 10.06
CA ASP A 48 -4.63 7.40 10.69
C ASP A 48 -5.68 6.89 9.68
N PHE A 49 -6.24 5.71 9.93
CA PHE A 49 -7.35 5.13 9.16
C PHE A 49 -8.23 4.21 10.02
N ASN A 50 -9.47 3.95 9.60
CA ASN A 50 -10.39 2.98 10.25
C ASN A 50 -10.49 3.10 11.80
N ARG A 51 -10.61 4.32 12.33
CA ARG A 51 -10.71 4.68 13.77
C ARG A 51 -9.55 4.25 14.69
N ARG A 52 -8.78 3.21 14.34
CA ARG A 52 -7.69 2.61 15.16
C ARG A 52 -6.51 2.07 14.33
N GLY A 53 -6.43 2.44 13.05
CA GLY A 53 -5.32 2.09 12.18
C GLY A 53 -4.37 3.27 12.01
N GLU A 54 -3.09 2.99 11.85
CA GLU A 54 -2.04 3.98 11.66
C GLU A 54 -1.12 3.54 10.51
N VAL A 55 -0.67 4.50 9.71
CA VAL A 55 0.34 4.32 8.69
C VAL A 55 1.49 5.29 8.94
N VAL A 56 2.71 4.76 9.02
CA VAL A 56 3.93 5.56 9.15
C VAL A 56 4.81 5.37 7.92
N SER A 57 5.08 6.47 7.21
CA SER A 57 5.95 6.52 6.05
C SER A 57 7.27 7.20 6.43
N ARG A 58 8.39 6.60 6.04
CA ARG A 58 9.73 7.14 6.33
C ARG A 58 10.68 6.93 5.16
N GLU A 59 11.07 8.03 4.54
CA GLU A 59 12.18 8.11 3.60
C GLU A 59 13.53 7.93 4.32
N ARG A 60 14.44 7.25 3.63
CA ARG A 60 15.87 7.12 3.93
C ARG A 60 16.65 7.33 2.63
N ALA A 61 17.96 7.54 2.71
CA ALA A 61 18.81 7.89 1.57
C ALA A 61 18.65 6.99 0.33
N ARG A 62 18.46 5.68 0.50
CA ARG A 62 18.24 4.70 -0.60
C ARG A 62 17.17 3.66 -0.29
N SER A 63 16.28 3.99 0.63
CA SER A 63 15.16 3.12 0.94
C SER A 63 13.99 3.91 1.43
N TRP A 64 12.82 3.31 1.30
CA TRP A 64 11.60 3.85 1.85
C TRP A 64 10.94 2.75 2.70
N LYS A 65 10.51 3.13 3.91
CA LYS A 65 9.82 2.24 4.84
C LYS A 65 8.39 2.71 5.03
N LEU A 66 7.46 1.77 4.93
CA LEU A 66 6.05 1.96 5.24
C LEU A 66 5.64 0.95 6.32
N ARG A 67 5.24 1.45 7.49
CA ARG A 67 4.61 0.64 8.54
C ARG A 67 3.11 0.85 8.46
N VAL A 68 2.34 -0.23 8.52
CA VAL A 68 0.88 -0.17 8.57
C VAL A 68 0.44 -1.03 9.74
N ASP A 69 -0.35 -0.45 10.65
CA ASP A 69 -0.99 -1.14 11.75
C ASP A 69 -2.48 -0.95 11.63
N ALA A 70 -3.22 -2.04 11.57
CA ALA A 70 -4.66 -2.06 11.41
C ALA A 70 -5.33 -2.72 12.62
N PRO A 71 -6.59 -2.38 12.91
CA PRO A 71 -7.36 -3.03 13.97
C PRO A 71 -7.60 -4.53 13.70
N ARG A 72 -7.53 -4.95 12.44
CA ARG A 72 -7.72 -6.33 11.99
C ARG A 72 -6.87 -6.61 10.76
N ARG A 73 -6.76 -7.87 10.35
CA ARG A 73 -6.02 -8.25 9.13
C ARG A 73 -6.71 -7.69 7.89
N LEU A 74 -5.96 -6.97 7.05
CA LEU A 74 -6.42 -6.43 5.77
C LEU A 74 -5.51 -6.88 4.63
N ARG A 75 -6.03 -6.77 3.41
CA ARG A 75 -5.31 -6.89 2.14
C ARG A 75 -5.10 -5.47 1.60
N TYR A 76 -3.86 -5.13 1.28
CA TYR A 76 -3.47 -3.80 0.83
C TYR A 76 -3.09 -3.83 -0.65
N ARG A 77 -3.54 -2.80 -1.39
CA ARG A 77 -2.95 -2.40 -2.66
C ARG A 77 -2.30 -1.05 -2.45
N LEU A 78 -1.00 -0.98 -2.63
CA LEU A 78 -0.21 0.25 -2.49
C LEU A 78 0.15 0.78 -3.87
N GLN A 79 -0.02 2.08 -4.06
CA GLN A 79 0.64 2.84 -5.13
C GLN A 79 1.46 3.95 -4.49
N ALA A 80 2.77 3.91 -4.69
CA ALA A 80 3.70 4.89 -4.13
C ALA A 80 4.44 5.62 -5.25
N SER A 81 4.34 6.94 -5.30
CA SER A 81 5.13 7.77 -6.22
C SER A 81 6.52 7.98 -5.62
N LEU A 82 7.51 7.17 -6.03
CA LEU A 82 8.87 7.29 -5.49
C LEU A 82 9.61 8.51 -6.03
N GLY A 83 9.09 9.17 -7.08
CA GLY A 83 9.59 10.45 -7.57
C GLY A 83 9.43 11.60 -6.57
N SER A 84 8.54 11.47 -5.56
CA SER A 84 8.34 12.52 -4.55
C SER A 84 9.38 12.54 -3.43
N LEU A 85 10.24 11.53 -3.36
CA LEU A 85 11.32 11.43 -2.37
C LEU A 85 12.27 12.63 -2.52
N ARG A 86 12.93 13.05 -1.42
CA ARG A 86 14.03 14.02 -1.49
C ARG A 86 15.20 13.46 -2.32
N HIS A 87 15.45 12.17 -2.21
CA HIS A 87 16.43 11.46 -3.04
C HIS A 87 15.74 10.32 -3.79
N PRO A 88 15.18 10.58 -4.98
CA PRO A 88 14.52 9.56 -5.78
C PRO A 88 15.45 8.38 -6.08
N PHE A 89 14.89 7.18 -6.09
CA PHE A 89 15.60 5.97 -6.45
C PHE A 89 14.69 5.01 -7.22
N HIS A 90 15.30 4.13 -8.01
CA HIS A 90 14.61 3.02 -8.65
C HIS A 90 14.64 1.81 -7.72
N PRO A 91 13.47 1.27 -7.31
CA PRO A 91 13.43 0.13 -6.41
C PRO A 91 13.91 -1.13 -7.15
N CYS A 92 14.80 -1.88 -6.53
CA CYS A 92 15.27 -3.18 -7.01
C CYS A 92 14.72 -4.35 -6.19
N GLN A 93 14.22 -4.07 -4.98
CA GLN A 93 13.64 -5.08 -4.09
C GLN A 93 12.60 -4.44 -3.18
N VAL A 94 11.51 -5.17 -2.98
CA VAL A 94 10.50 -4.89 -1.95
C VAL A 94 10.49 -6.03 -0.95
N ARG A 95 10.46 -5.69 0.34
CA ARG A 95 10.29 -6.65 1.43
C ARG A 95 9.04 -6.32 2.24
N VAL A 96 8.36 -7.34 2.73
CA VAL A 96 7.28 -7.22 3.73
C VAL A 96 7.66 -8.11 4.90
N ASP A 97 7.71 -7.52 6.10
CA ASP A 97 8.09 -8.20 7.35
C ASP A 97 9.42 -8.96 7.22
N GLY A 98 10.38 -8.33 6.53
CA GLY A 98 11.72 -8.88 6.29
C GLY A 98 11.83 -9.84 5.11
N ARG A 99 10.71 -10.39 4.62
CA ARG A 99 10.67 -11.34 3.49
C ARG A 99 10.63 -10.61 2.16
N ARG A 100 11.43 -11.04 1.18
CA ARG A 100 11.39 -10.51 -0.20
C ARG A 100 10.03 -10.88 -0.83
N LEU A 101 9.39 -9.91 -1.47
CA LEU A 101 8.21 -10.16 -2.28
C LEU A 101 8.61 -10.73 -3.64
N GLY A 102 7.84 -11.72 -4.12
CA GLY A 102 7.94 -12.21 -5.50
C GLY A 102 7.53 -11.15 -6.51
N ASP A 103 8.02 -11.30 -7.74
CA ASP A 103 7.85 -10.30 -8.80
C ASP A 103 6.38 -10.17 -9.28
N ASP A 104 5.52 -11.13 -8.93
CA ASP A 104 4.06 -11.10 -9.14
C ASP A 104 3.35 -10.13 -8.16
N ARG A 105 3.96 -9.84 -7.01
CA ARG A 105 3.36 -9.05 -5.93
C ARG A 105 3.71 -7.57 -5.98
N TRP A 106 4.67 -7.17 -6.82
CA TRP A 106 5.06 -5.78 -6.95
C TRP A 106 5.60 -5.47 -8.34
N ASN A 107 5.42 -4.24 -8.79
CA ASN A 107 6.04 -3.74 -10.01
C ASN A 107 6.38 -2.26 -9.86
N TYR A 108 7.37 -1.79 -10.61
CA TYR A 108 7.73 -0.38 -10.66
C TYR A 108 7.68 0.11 -12.11
N ARG A 109 6.86 1.14 -12.35
CA ARG A 109 6.77 1.79 -13.66
C ARG A 109 7.73 2.96 -13.70
N ARG A 110 8.85 2.81 -14.41
CA ARG A 110 9.91 3.83 -14.53
C ARG A 110 9.38 5.15 -15.09
N ALA A 111 8.56 5.10 -16.15
CA ALA A 111 8.00 6.28 -16.80
C ALA A 111 7.18 7.18 -15.85
N SER A 112 6.40 6.58 -14.94
CA SER A 112 5.57 7.33 -14.00
C SER A 112 6.19 7.43 -12.59
N GLY A 113 7.33 6.78 -12.34
CA GLY A 113 7.95 6.70 -11.01
C GLY A 113 7.10 5.99 -9.94
N VAL A 114 6.09 5.19 -10.35
CA VAL A 114 5.12 4.58 -9.42
C VAL A 114 5.51 3.13 -9.10
N LEU A 115 5.66 2.85 -7.81
CA LEU A 115 5.77 1.51 -7.24
C LEU A 115 4.37 1.01 -6.87
N ARG A 116 3.98 -0.16 -7.40
CA ARG A 116 2.75 -0.87 -7.05
C ARG A 116 3.09 -2.11 -6.24
N VAL A 117 2.41 -2.34 -5.12
CA VAL A 117 2.66 -3.50 -4.25
C VAL A 117 1.35 -4.06 -3.69
N ALA A 118 1.23 -5.39 -3.66
CA ALA A 118 0.13 -6.08 -3.01
C ALA A 118 0.64 -6.92 -1.82
N PHE A 119 0.12 -6.65 -0.62
CA PHE A 119 0.50 -7.36 0.61
C PHE A 119 -0.71 -7.48 1.55
N ALA A 120 -0.60 -8.27 2.62
CA ALA A 120 -1.68 -8.45 3.57
C ALA A 120 -1.13 -8.67 4.98
N GLY A 121 -1.87 -8.23 5.98
CA GLY A 121 -1.50 -8.40 7.38
C GLY A 121 -2.28 -7.45 8.28
N ARG A 122 -2.07 -7.58 9.59
CA ARG A 122 -2.63 -6.67 10.59
C ARG A 122 -1.61 -5.58 10.94
N SER A 123 -0.39 -5.98 11.24
CA SER A 123 0.77 -5.10 11.40
C SER A 123 1.82 -5.57 10.39
N VAL A 124 2.23 -4.67 9.50
CA VAL A 124 3.15 -4.99 8.42
C VAL A 124 4.17 -3.88 8.22
N ARG A 125 5.40 -4.27 7.90
CA ARG A 125 6.50 -3.38 7.54
C ARG A 125 6.95 -3.64 6.11
N LEU A 126 6.59 -2.75 5.21
CA LEU A 126 7.08 -2.72 3.84
C LEU A 126 8.37 -1.91 3.74
N VAL A 127 9.35 -2.42 3.01
CA VAL A 127 10.60 -1.72 2.69
C VAL A 127 10.89 -1.84 1.20
N ALA A 128 10.93 -0.70 0.51
CA ALA A 128 11.46 -0.61 -0.85
C ALA A 128 12.92 -0.13 -0.81
N ARG A 129 13.82 -0.84 -1.50
CA ARG A 129 15.26 -0.53 -1.55
C ARG A 129 15.68 -0.12 -2.95
N GLY A 130 16.54 0.90 -3.04
CA GLY A 130 17.11 1.39 -4.30
C GLY A 130 18.43 0.73 -4.71
N ARG A 131 19.07 -0.04 -3.84
CA ARG A 131 20.24 -0.86 -4.16
C ARG A 131 20.11 -2.26 -3.57
N CYS A 132 20.46 -3.24 -4.38
CA CYS A 132 20.39 -4.66 -4.09
C CYS A 132 21.74 -5.22 -4.54
N GLY A 133 22.61 -5.52 -3.60
CA GLY A 133 24.04 -5.74 -3.85
C GLY A 133 24.85 -4.86 -2.91
N GLY A 134 25.43 -5.49 -1.90
CA GLY A 134 26.19 -4.95 -0.79
C GLY A 134 26.49 -6.08 0.15
#